data_AF-A0A285SSP3-F1
#
_entry.id   AF-A0A285SSP3-F1
#
_cell.length_a   1.000
_cell.length_b   1.000
_cell.length_c   1.000
_cell.angle_alpha   90.00
_cell.angle_beta   90.00
_cell.angle_gamma   90.00
#
_symmetry.space_group_name_H-M   'P 1'
#
loop_
_entity.id
_entity.type
_entity.pdbx_description
1 polymer ?
#
loop_
_entity_poly.entity_id
_entity_poly.type
_entity_poly.pdbx_seq_one_letter_code
_entity_poly.pdbx_strand_id
1 'polypeptide(L)'
;MSVSFSQIIILLIFVGGPLFYPLFTKKWAWSLTVILGYLLYGLWGWILHSTSDITEYGTGYGMLIVPYLIIITIIGAFLQRKSSKK
;
A
#
# COMPACT_ATOMS: atom_id res chain seq x y z
N MET A 1 -13.66 18.69 -8.78
CA MET A 1 -12.35 19.21 -8.30
C MET A 1 -11.26 18.61 -9.17
N SER A 2 -10.31 19.41 -9.66
CA SER A 2 -9.15 18.90 -10.40
C SER A 2 -8.05 18.47 -9.42
N VAL A 3 -7.48 17.28 -9.61
CA VAL A 3 -6.30 16.84 -8.85
C VAL A 3 -5.10 17.68 -9.27
N SER A 4 -4.41 18.30 -8.29
CA SER A 4 -3.23 19.11 -8.58
C SER A 4 -2.02 18.22 -8.89
N PHE A 5 -1.07 18.74 -9.67
CA PHE A 5 0.17 18.02 -9.97
C PHE A 5 0.94 17.61 -8.69
N SER A 6 0.92 18.46 -7.67
CA SER A 6 1.52 18.18 -6.36
C SER A 6 0.87 16.97 -5.67
N GLN A 7 -0.44 16.82 -5.76
CA GLN A 7 -1.15 15.66 -5.20
C GLN A 7 -0.78 14.36 -5.93
N ILE A 8 -0.58 14.42 -7.25
CA ILE A 8 -0.14 13.27 -8.06
C ILE A 8 1.25 12.82 -7.60
N ILE A 9 2.19 13.75 -7.41
CA ILE A 9 3.54 13.43 -6.93
C ILE A 9 3.48 12.80 -5.53
N ILE A 10 2.70 13.37 -4.62
CA ILE A 10 2.54 12.85 -3.26
C ILE A 10 2.00 11.41 -3.29
N LEU A 11 0.95 11.15 -4.07
CA LEU A 11 0.41 9.80 -4.26
C LEU A 11 1.45 8.83 -4.82
N LEU A 12 2.23 9.27 -5.80
CA LEU A 12 3.26 8.45 -6.42
C LEU A 12 4.39 8.12 -5.43
N ILE A 13 4.74 9.03 -4.52
CA ILE A 13 5.74 8.78 -3.48
C ILE A 13 5.19 7.83 -2.40
N PHE A 14 4.00 8.11 -1.87
CA PHE A 14 3.45 7.34 -0.74
C PHE A 14 2.97 5.95 -1.16
N VAL A 15 2.31 5.83 -2.31
CA VAL A 15 1.83 4.54 -2.83
C VAL A 15 2.91 3.86 -3.66
N GLY A 16 3.66 4.60 -4.49
CA GLY A 16 4.70 3.99 -5.31
C GLY A 16 5.97 3.64 -4.53
N GLY A 17 6.37 4.44 -3.54
CA GLY A 17 7.62 4.24 -2.79
C GLY A 17 7.77 2.85 -2.17
N PRO A 18 6.77 2.34 -1.41
CA PRO A 18 6.81 1.01 -0.82
C PRO A 18 6.97 -0.13 -1.84
N LEU A 19 6.57 0.07 -3.10
CA LEU A 19 6.69 -0.91 -4.18
C LEU A 19 7.97 -0.74 -4.99
N PHE A 20 8.29 0.48 -5.39
CA PHE A 20 9.44 0.79 -6.23
C PHE A 20 10.75 0.57 -5.50
N TYR A 21 10.83 0.90 -4.21
CA TYR A 21 12.04 0.66 -3.43
C TYR A 21 12.48 -0.82 -3.42
N PRO A 22 11.64 -1.79 -3.03
CA PRO A 22 12.05 -3.20 -3.05
C PRO A 22 12.21 -3.75 -4.48
N LEU A 23 11.45 -3.26 -5.46
CA LEU A 23 11.63 -3.65 -6.86
C LEU A 23 13.01 -3.24 -7.41
N PHE A 24 13.40 -1.98 -7.25
CA PHE A 24 14.70 -1.50 -7.74
C PHE A 24 15.89 -2.12 -6.98
N THR A 25 15.69 -2.48 -5.71
CA THR A 25 16.71 -3.17 -4.91
C THR A 25 16.67 -4.69 -5.04
N LYS A 26 15.86 -5.24 -5.98
CA LYS A 26 15.70 -6.68 -6.24
C LYS A 26 15.31 -7.51 -5.00
N LYS A 27 14.62 -6.88 -4.05
CA LYS A 27 14.11 -7.50 -2.82
C LYS A 27 12.78 -8.19 -3.09
N TRP A 28 12.83 -9.30 -3.83
CA TRP A 28 11.63 -9.98 -4.35
C TRP A 28 10.60 -10.39 -3.29
N ALA A 29 11.04 -10.85 -2.12
CA ALA A 29 10.11 -11.21 -1.04
C ALA A 29 9.39 -9.98 -0.47
N TRP A 30 10.10 -8.85 -0.36
CA TRP A 30 9.48 -7.58 0.02
C TRP A 30 8.51 -7.11 -1.06
N SER A 31 8.92 -7.08 -2.33
CA SER A 31 8.05 -6.67 -3.44
C SER A 31 6.77 -7.48 -3.48
N LEU A 32 6.87 -8.81 -3.31
CA LEU A 32 5.71 -9.69 -3.26
C LEU A 32 4.78 -9.34 -2.09
N THR A 33 5.34 -9.07 -0.90
CA THR A 33 4.56 -8.68 0.28
C THR A 33 3.78 -7.39 0.03
N VAL A 34 4.40 -6.40 -0.61
CA VAL A 34 3.75 -5.11 -0.89
C VAL A 34 2.68 -5.27 -1.97
N ILE A 35 2.91 -6.07 -3.02
CA ILE A 35 1.90 -6.38 -4.04
C ILE A 35 0.69 -7.05 -3.41
N LEU A 36 0.89 -8.08 -2.58
CA LEU A 36 -0.19 -8.76 -1.87
C LEU A 36 -0.92 -7.81 -0.91
N GLY A 37 -0.18 -6.94 -0.23
CA GLY A 37 -0.76 -5.88 0.59
C GLY A 37 -1.68 -4.96 -0.20
N TYR A 38 -1.28 -4.49 -1.39
CA TYR A 38 -2.16 -3.67 -2.21
C TYR A 38 -3.40 -4.39 -2.67
N LEU A 39 -3.30 -5.67 -3.03
CA LEU A 39 -4.46 -6.47 -3.40
C LEU A 39 -5.42 -6.61 -2.22
N LEU A 40 -4.92 -6.92 -1.02
CA LEU A 40 -5.73 -7.02 0.19
C LEU A 40 -6.40 -5.69 0.55
N TYR A 41 -5.68 -4.58 0.43
CA TYR A 41 -6.23 -3.26 0.70
C TYR A 41 -7.26 -2.85 -0.36
N GLY A 42 -7.06 -3.20 -1.63
CA GLY A 42 -8.05 -3.04 -2.69
C GLY A 42 -9.32 -3.85 -2.42
N LEU A 43 -9.18 -5.10 -1.98
CA LEU A 43 -10.30 -5.95 -1.56
C LEU A 43 -11.04 -5.37 -0.36
N TRP A 44 -10.32 -4.80 0.62
CA TRP A 44 -10.94 -4.09 1.74
C TRP A 44 -11.75 -2.88 1.26
N GLY A 45 -11.21 -2.11 0.31
CA GLY A 45 -11.94 -1.02 -0.34
C GLY A 45 -13.19 -1.50 -1.07
N TRP A 46 -13.13 -2.65 -1.75
CA TRP A 46 -14.28 -3.26 -2.40
C TRP A 46 -15.38 -3.66 -1.40
N ILE A 47 -15.01 -4.24 -0.27
CA ILE A 47 -15.95 -4.61 0.80
C ILE A 47 -16.63 -3.34 1.32
N LEU A 48 -15.86 -2.33 1.71
CA LEU A 48 -16.42 -1.06 2.20
C LEU A 48 -17.33 -0.39 1.16
N HIS A 49 -16.95 -0.41 -0.11
CA HIS A 49 -17.79 0.12 -1.18
C HIS A 49 -19.13 -0.61 -1.32
N SER A 50 -19.14 -1.92 -1.04
CA SER A 50 -20.34 -2.77 -1.15
C SER A 50 -21.23 -2.72 0.09
N THR A 51 -20.70 -2.39 1.26
CA THR A 51 -21.40 -2.50 2.55
C THR A 51 -21.68 -1.17 3.24
N SER A 52 -20.99 -0.09 2.87
CA SER A 52 -21.01 1.18 3.61
C SER A 52 -21.49 2.34 2.75
N ASP A 53 -22.00 3.39 3.40
CA ASP A 53 -22.32 4.65 2.74
C ASP A 53 -21.05 5.32 2.20
N ILE A 54 -21.20 6.13 1.13
CA ILE A 54 -20.09 6.78 0.41
C ILE A 54 -19.14 7.54 1.36
N THR A 55 -19.68 8.17 2.41
CA THR A 55 -18.90 8.92 3.41
C THR A 55 -18.05 8.00 4.28
N GLU A 56 -18.61 6.88 4.74
CA GLU A 56 -17.89 5.89 5.56
C GLU A 56 -16.84 5.15 4.73
N TYR A 57 -17.17 4.82 3.48
CA TYR A 57 -16.22 4.27 2.52
C TYR A 57 -15.01 5.19 2.34
N GLY A 58 -15.24 6.46 1.98
CA GLY A 58 -14.15 7.40 1.72
C GLY A 58 -13.28 7.66 2.96
N THR A 59 -13.91 7.77 4.13
CA THR A 59 -13.23 8.06 5.40
C THR A 59 -12.46 6.84 5.91
N GLY A 60 -13.12 5.69 6.00
CA GLY A 60 -12.51 4.44 6.48
C GLY A 60 -11.40 3.95 5.56
N TYR A 61 -11.60 4.04 4.24
CA TYR A 61 -10.54 3.76 3.29
C TYR A 61 -9.41 4.78 3.45
N GLY A 62 -9.67 6.07 3.25
CA GLY A 62 -8.64 7.11 3.26
C GLY A 62 -7.79 7.18 4.54
N MET A 63 -8.39 7.02 5.72
CA MET A 63 -7.64 7.07 6.99
C MET A 63 -6.72 5.86 7.18
N LEU A 64 -7.09 4.70 6.66
CA LEU A 64 -6.32 3.46 6.86
C LEU A 64 -5.15 3.29 5.89
N ILE A 65 -5.08 4.06 4.80
CA ILE A 65 -4.04 3.85 3.77
C ILE A 65 -2.63 4.03 4.33
N VAL A 66 -2.39 5.11 5.07
CA VAL A 66 -1.07 5.43 5.63
C VAL A 66 -0.60 4.38 6.65
N PRO A 67 -1.37 4.06 7.72
CA PRO A 67 -0.94 3.02 8.66
C PRO A 67 -0.81 1.65 7.98
N TYR A 68 -1.66 1.34 6.99
CA TYR A 68 -1.56 0.09 6.23
C TYR A 68 -0.26 -0.02 5.44
N LEU A 69 0.11 1.04 4.71
CA LEU A 69 1.38 1.14 3.97
C LEU A 69 2.59 0.92 4.89
N ILE A 70 2.58 1.50 6.09
CA ILE A 70 3.65 1.31 7.08
C ILE A 70 3.75 -0.16 7.49
N ILE A 71 2.62 -0.79 7.83
CA ILE A 71 2.58 -2.19 8.28
C ILE A 71 3.11 -3.13 7.19
N ILE A 72 2.60 -3.05 5.96
CA ILE A 72 3.03 -3.95 4.87
C ILE A 72 4.51 -3.76 4.53
N THR A 73 5.03 -2.55 4.67
CA THR A 73 6.43 -2.23 4.43
C THR A 73 7.33 -2.87 5.49
N ILE A 74 6.94 -2.78 6.77
CA ILE A 74 7.67 -3.41 7.89
C ILE A 74 7.67 -4.93 7.73
N ILE A 75 6.51 -5.53 7.43
CA ILE A 75 6.38 -6.98 7.20
C ILE A 75 7.26 -7.40 6.02
N GLY A 76 7.20 -6.68 4.90
CA GLY A 76 8.01 -6.97 3.71
C GLY A 76 9.51 -6.90 3.97
N ALA A 77 9.97 -5.87 4.70
CA ALA A 77 11.37 -5.74 5.12
C ALA A 77 11.82 -6.91 6.02
N PHE A 78 10.97 -7.33 6.95
CA PHE A 78 11.27 -8.44 7.85
C PHE A 78 11.32 -9.79 7.11
N LEU A 79 10.36 -10.05 6.21
CA LEU A 79 10.32 -11.26 5.39
C LEU A 79 11.52 -11.34 4.43
N GLN A 80 11.90 -10.21 3.82
CA GLN A 80 13.10 -10.16 3.00
C GLN A 80 14.36 -10.48 3.81
N ARG A 81 14.50 -9.93 5.02
CA ARG A 81 15.64 -10.22 5.90
C ARG A 81 15.73 -11.70 6.24
N LYS A 82 14.59 -12.38 6.45
CA LYS A 82 14.54 -13.83 6.67
C LYS A 82 14.92 -14.61 5.41
N SER A 83 14.41 -14.20 4.25
CA SER A 83 14.72 -14.85 2.97
C SER A 83 16.19 -14.74 2.58
N SER A 84 16.84 -13.60 2.85
CA SER A 84 18.26 -13.39 2.53
C SER A 84 19.25 -14.07 3.48
N LYS A 85 18.77 -14.60 4.61
CA LYS A 85 19.59 -15.40 5.54
C LYS A 85 19.54 -16.91 5.24
N LYS A 86 18.64 -17.32 4.35
CA LYS A 86 18.51 -18.68 3.85
C LYS A 86 19.39 -18.85 2.63
#